data_AF-A0A509E680-F1
#
_entry.id   AF-A0A509E680-F1
#
_cell.length_a   1.000
_cell.length_b   1.000
_cell.length_c   1.000
_cell.angle_alpha   90.00
_cell.angle_beta   90.00
_cell.angle_gamma   90.00
#
_symmetry.space_group_name_H-M   'P 1'
#
loop_
_entity.id
_entity.type
_entity.pdbx_description
1 polymer ?
#
loop_
_entity_poly.entity_id
_entity_poly.type
_entity_poly.pdbx_seq_one_letter_code
_entity_poly.pdbx_strand_id
1 'polypeptide(L)'
;MNSDAISADELRHPLPALDLIRELAARDLPVFQSMPRGSTAVEPVAEVSDCRDRDRFERRGSLRLHVVGRASAHGWANWWIPNRAAIEAMPRASAFAIESRPDVEVYLCRRAPPL
;
A
#
# COMPACT_ATOMS: atom_id res chain seq x y z
N MET A 1 -4.80 31.41 10.21
CA MET A 1 -5.16 30.07 10.70
C MET A 1 -5.91 29.38 9.56
N ASN A 2 -5.18 28.93 8.53
CA ASN A 2 -5.81 28.24 7.40
C ASN A 2 -5.99 26.77 7.77
N SER A 3 -7.24 26.35 7.83
CA SER A 3 -7.65 24.97 7.95
C SER A 3 -7.57 24.33 6.56
N ASP A 4 -6.35 24.04 6.10
CA ASP A 4 -6.11 23.10 4.99
C ASP A 4 -6.28 21.66 5.50
N ALA A 5 -7.44 21.38 6.10
CA ALA A 5 -7.78 20.06 6.54
C ALA A 5 -8.11 19.24 5.29
N ILE A 6 -7.12 18.46 4.84
CA ILE A 6 -7.30 17.43 3.82
C ILE A 6 -8.58 16.66 4.17
N SER A 7 -9.59 16.72 3.29
CA SER A 7 -10.85 16.05 3.56
C SER A 7 -10.62 14.53 3.51
N ALA A 8 -11.34 13.76 4.31
CA ALA A 8 -11.20 12.29 4.33
C ALA A 8 -11.42 11.64 2.94
N ASP A 9 -12.04 12.36 1.99
CA ASP A 9 -12.21 11.93 0.61
C ASP A 9 -10.95 12.10 -0.26
N GLU A 10 -10.01 12.95 0.11
CA GLU A 10 -8.74 13.17 -0.62
C GLU A 10 -7.70 12.06 -0.33
N LEU A 11 -7.87 11.30 0.76
CA LEU A 11 -7.00 10.19 1.15
C LEU A 11 -7.47 8.84 0.59
N ARG A 12 -8.13 8.83 -0.58
CA ARG A 12 -8.58 7.58 -1.23
C ARG A 12 -7.44 6.80 -1.88
N HIS A 13 -6.32 7.45 -2.17
CA HIS A 13 -5.14 6.79 -2.73
C HIS A 13 -4.12 6.44 -1.63
N PRO A 14 -3.67 5.17 -1.52
CA PRO A 14 -2.88 4.72 -0.38
C PRO A 14 -1.48 5.36 -0.32
N LEU A 15 -0.81 5.59 -1.46
CA LEU A 15 0.56 6.12 -1.46
C LEU A 15 0.68 7.55 -0.91
N PRO A 16 -0.07 8.56 -1.41
CA PRO A 16 -0.03 9.91 -0.82
C PRO A 16 -0.42 9.92 0.66
N ALA A 17 -1.36 9.06 1.08
CA ALA A 17 -1.73 8.94 2.48
C ALA A 17 -0.56 8.40 3.34
N LEU A 18 0.16 7.39 2.86
CA LEU A 18 1.33 6.84 3.54
C LEU A 18 2.48 7.86 3.61
N ASP A 19 2.69 8.66 2.56
CA ASP A 19 3.69 9.72 2.56
C ASP A 19 3.37 10.79 3.62
N LEU A 20 2.11 11.24 3.69
CA LEU A 20 1.66 12.19 4.72
C LEU A 20 1.77 11.60 6.13
N ILE A 21 1.39 10.33 6.32
CA ILE A 21 1.54 9.64 7.60
C ILE A 21 3.02 9.60 8.00
N ARG A 22 3.93 9.31 7.07
CA ARG A 22 5.38 9.29 7.33
C ARG A 22 5.90 10.64 7.80
N GLU A 23 5.45 11.72 7.16
CA GLU A 23 5.90 13.07 7.45
C GLU A 23 5.33 13.60 8.77
N LEU A 24 4.06 13.32 9.04
CA LEU A 24 3.30 14.02 10.08
C LEU A 24 3.10 13.20 11.36
N ALA A 25 3.07 11.87 11.29
CA ALA A 25 2.61 11.03 12.40
C ALA A 25 3.52 9.83 12.73
N ALA A 26 4.13 9.19 11.74
CA ALA A 26 4.85 7.94 11.92
C ALA A 26 6.15 8.15 12.70
N ARG A 27 6.24 7.46 13.85
CA ARG A 27 7.43 7.40 14.70
C ARG A 27 8.26 6.16 14.34
N ASP A 28 8.72 5.40 15.33
CA ASP A 28 9.67 4.30 15.11
C ASP A 28 9.05 3.09 14.40
N LEU A 29 7.91 2.58 14.91
CA LEU A 29 7.35 1.30 14.47
C LEU A 29 5.84 1.38 14.15
N PRO A 30 5.43 2.09 13.08
CA PRO A 30 4.03 2.10 12.65
C PRO A 30 3.52 0.71 12.25
N VAL A 31 2.25 0.45 12.58
CA VAL A 31 1.50 -0.71 12.09
C VAL A 31 0.82 -0.32 10.77
N PHE A 32 1.06 -1.09 9.72
CA PHE A 32 0.34 -1.01 8.46
C PHE A 32 -0.59 -2.21 8.33
N GLN A 33 -1.90 -1.98 8.38
CA GLN A 33 -2.92 -3.00 8.23
C GLN A 33 -3.70 -2.78 6.94
N SER A 34 -3.93 -3.83 6.18
CA SER A 34 -4.79 -3.82 5.00
C SER A 34 -5.40 -5.20 4.76
N MET A 35 -6.40 -5.28 3.89
CA MET A 35 -7.18 -6.49 3.63
C MET A 35 -6.82 -7.08 2.25
N PRO A 36 -5.72 -7.85 2.11
CA PRO A 36 -5.30 -8.41 0.83
C PRO A 36 -6.31 -9.40 0.28
N ARG A 37 -6.50 -9.40 -1.04
CA ARG A 37 -7.18 -10.49 -1.76
C ARG A 37 -6.38 -10.91 -2.98
N GLY A 38 -6.67 -12.11 -3.48
CA GLY A 38 -5.99 -12.68 -4.64
C GLY A 38 -4.67 -13.37 -4.27
N SER A 39 -3.70 -13.32 -5.19
CA SER A 39 -2.45 -14.06 -5.08
C SER A 39 -1.60 -13.65 -3.87
N THR A 40 -0.99 -14.64 -3.23
CA THR A 40 0.01 -14.46 -2.17
C THR A 40 1.45 -14.56 -2.67
N ALA A 41 1.64 -14.83 -3.97
CA ALA A 41 2.97 -14.81 -4.56
C ALA A 41 3.53 -13.38 -4.57
N VAL A 42 4.82 -13.26 -4.26
CA VAL A 42 5.57 -12.00 -4.32
C VAL A 42 6.79 -12.26 -5.18
N GLU A 43 6.86 -11.58 -6.33
CA GLU A 43 8.06 -11.57 -7.16
C GLU A 43 8.97 -10.41 -6.71
N PRO A 44 10.30 -10.57 -6.77
CA PRO A 44 11.23 -9.46 -6.59
C PRO A 44 10.88 -8.31 -7.55
N VAL A 45 10.76 -7.11 -7.02
CA VAL A 45 10.54 -5.92 -7.85
C VAL A 45 11.85 -5.56 -8.53
N ALA A 46 11.90 -5.67 -9.85
CA ALA A 46 13.07 -5.25 -10.62
C ALA A 46 13.25 -3.72 -10.51
N GLU A 47 14.48 -3.27 -10.24
CA GLU A 47 14.85 -1.84 -10.10
C GLU A 47 14.41 -1.00 -11.30
N VAL A 48 14.53 -1.58 -12.51
CA VAL A 48 14.02 -0.99 -13.74
C VAL A 48 13.07 -2.00 -14.37
N SER A 49 11.84 -1.55 -14.58
CA SER A 49 10.74 -2.38 -15.06
C SER A 49 10.17 -1.75 -16.32
N ASP A 50 10.25 -2.45 -17.47
CA ASP A 50 9.58 -1.99 -18.69
C ASP A 50 8.06 -2.16 -18.52
N CYS A 51 7.35 -1.03 -18.49
CA CYS A 51 5.89 -1.02 -18.38
C CYS A 51 5.19 -1.48 -19.66
N ARG A 52 5.93 -1.67 -20.77
CA ARG A 52 5.38 -2.19 -22.03
C ARG A 52 5.27 -3.71 -22.07
N ASP A 53 5.97 -4.42 -21.19
CA ASP A 53 5.81 -5.87 -21.03
C ASP A 53 4.46 -6.16 -20.36
N ARG A 54 3.45 -6.47 -21.18
CA ARG A 54 2.08 -6.73 -20.72
C ARG A 54 1.98 -8.07 -19.98
N ASP A 55 2.70 -9.09 -20.41
CA ASP A 55 2.63 -10.45 -19.85
C ASP A 55 3.13 -10.47 -18.41
N ARG A 56 4.05 -9.57 -18.06
CA ARG A 56 4.45 -9.33 -16.69
C ARG A 56 3.27 -9.04 -15.78
N PHE A 57 2.35 -8.15 -16.15
CA PHE A 57 1.23 -7.80 -15.28
C PHE A 57 0.26 -8.96 -15.06
N GLU A 58 0.33 -10.00 -15.91
CA GLU A 58 -0.48 -11.20 -15.76
C GLU A 58 0.11 -12.27 -14.83
N ARG A 59 1.38 -12.15 -14.44
CA ARG A 59 1.99 -13.09 -13.50
C ARG A 59 1.35 -13.04 -12.11
N ARG A 60 1.43 -14.16 -11.40
CA ARG A 60 0.85 -14.28 -10.06
C ARG A 60 1.54 -13.40 -9.02
N GLY A 61 2.83 -13.14 -9.16
CA GLY A 61 3.60 -12.29 -8.24
C GLY A 61 3.57 -10.80 -8.57
N SER A 62 2.90 -10.42 -9.65
CA SER A 62 2.79 -9.02 -10.06
C SER A 62 1.90 -8.21 -9.13
N LEU A 63 2.24 -6.94 -8.97
CA LEU A 63 1.50 -6.01 -8.13
C LEU A 63 0.13 -5.77 -8.75
N ARG A 64 -0.95 -6.13 -8.05
CA ARG A 64 -2.33 -5.93 -8.50
C ARG A 64 -3.12 -5.17 -7.44
N LEU A 65 -3.88 -4.18 -7.89
CA LEU A 65 -4.75 -3.35 -7.08
C LEU A 65 -6.10 -3.25 -7.77
N HIS A 66 -7.16 -3.72 -7.11
CA HIS A 66 -8.53 -3.53 -7.60
C HIS A 66 -9.13 -2.29 -6.96
N VAL A 67 -9.71 -1.39 -7.75
CA VAL A 67 -10.46 -0.24 -7.24
C VAL A 67 -11.93 -0.62 -7.14
N VAL A 68 -12.54 -0.36 -5.99
CA VAL A 68 -13.95 -0.63 -5.73
C VAL A 68 -14.75 0.64 -5.97
N GLY A 69 -15.65 0.64 -6.95
CA GLY A 69 -16.42 1.83 -7.34
C GLY A 69 -17.54 2.24 -6.38
N ARG A 70 -17.85 1.42 -5.37
CA ARG A 70 -18.85 1.70 -4.32
C ARG A 70 -18.35 1.18 -2.98
N ALA A 71 -18.72 1.85 -1.89
CA ALA A 71 -18.41 1.37 -0.56
C ALA A 71 -18.96 -0.06 -0.36
N SER A 72 -18.18 -0.92 0.31
CA SER A 72 -18.65 -2.26 0.66
C SER A 72 -19.88 -2.16 1.57
N ALA A 73 -20.79 -3.14 1.49
CA ALA A 73 -22.10 -3.12 2.14
C ALA A 73 -22.06 -3.05 3.69
N HIS A 74 -20.89 -3.08 4.32
CA HIS A 74 -20.70 -3.13 5.77
C HIS A 74 -19.97 -1.91 6.34
N GLY A 75 -19.85 -0.82 5.57
CA GLY A 75 -19.32 0.46 6.08
C GLY A 75 -17.79 0.51 6.24
N TRP A 76 -17.08 -0.61 6.09
CA TRP A 76 -15.62 -0.63 5.96
C TRP A 76 -15.25 -0.44 4.50
N ALA A 77 -14.96 0.80 4.12
CA ALA A 77 -14.67 1.16 2.74
C ALA A 77 -13.17 1.09 2.47
N ASN A 78 -12.63 -0.12 2.32
CA ASN A 78 -11.42 -0.28 1.51
C ASN A 78 -11.82 0.00 0.05
N TRP A 79 -11.53 1.21 -0.42
CA TRP A 79 -11.76 1.62 -1.81
C TRP A 79 -10.83 0.92 -2.80
N TRP A 80 -9.82 0.24 -2.26
CA TRP A 80 -8.83 -0.52 -2.99
C TRP A 80 -8.61 -1.88 -2.33
N ILE A 81 -8.45 -2.91 -3.14
CA ILE A 81 -8.19 -4.30 -2.71
C ILE A 81 -6.91 -4.77 -3.39
N PRO A 82 -5.78 -4.74 -2.68
CA PRO A 82 -4.48 -5.14 -3.22
C PRO A 82 -4.25 -6.65 -3.06
N ASN A 83 -3.37 -7.22 -3.88
CA ASN A 83 -2.74 -8.50 -3.59
C ASN A 83 -1.51 -8.34 -2.68
N ARG A 84 -0.92 -9.44 -2.21
CA ARG A 84 0.23 -9.38 -1.29
C ARG A 84 1.40 -8.58 -1.85
N ALA A 85 1.74 -8.79 -3.13
CA ALA A 85 2.81 -8.05 -3.79
C ALA A 85 2.57 -6.53 -3.78
N ALA A 86 1.34 -6.08 -4.07
CA ALA A 86 1.00 -4.67 -4.04
C ALA A 86 1.00 -4.09 -2.63
N ILE A 87 0.47 -4.80 -1.61
CA ILE A 87 0.53 -4.35 -0.22
C ILE A 87 1.97 -4.13 0.22
N GLU A 88 2.84 -5.12 -0.01
CA GLU A 88 4.22 -5.01 0.47
C GLU A 88 5.04 -3.96 -0.28
N ALA A 89 4.64 -3.61 -1.51
CA ALA A 89 5.26 -2.54 -2.27
C ALA A 89 4.89 -1.14 -1.75
N MET A 90 3.69 -0.96 -1.19
CA MET A 90 3.20 0.35 -0.75
C MET A 90 4.07 0.99 0.36
N PRO A 91 4.36 0.32 1.50
CA PRO A 91 5.26 0.87 2.51
C PRO A 91 6.65 1.17 1.94
N ARG A 92 7.18 0.29 1.08
CA ARG A 92 8.51 0.48 0.46
C ARG A 92 8.55 1.73 -0.40
N ALA A 93 7.53 1.95 -1.23
CA ALA A 93 7.40 3.15 -2.07
C ALA A 93 7.30 4.43 -1.23
N SER A 94 6.67 4.37 -0.05
CA SER A 94 6.59 5.48 0.91
C SER A 94 7.73 5.49 1.92
N ALA A 95 8.89 4.92 1.57
CA ALA A 95 10.11 4.93 2.37
C ALA A 95 9.91 4.39 3.81
N PHE A 96 9.22 3.25 3.89
CA PHE A 96 9.19 2.35 5.03
C PHE A 96 9.79 0.99 4.66
N ALA A 97 10.50 0.37 5.60
CA ALA A 97 10.90 -1.03 5.53
C ALA A 97 9.90 -1.89 6.31
N ILE A 98 9.55 -3.06 5.80
CA ILE A 98 8.74 -4.05 6.52
C ILE A 98 9.69 -4.81 7.45
N GLU A 99 9.54 -4.61 8.76
CA GLU A 99 10.31 -5.30 9.81
C GLU A 99 9.80 -6.74 9.96
N SER A 100 8.48 -6.90 10.04
CA SER A 100 7.85 -8.22 10.15
C SER A 100 6.40 -8.18 9.71
N ARG A 101 5.84 -9.38 9.49
CA ARG A 101 4.44 -9.58 9.10
C ARG A 101 3.79 -10.53 10.09
N PRO A 102 3.37 -10.05 11.28
CA PRO A 102 2.84 -10.90 12.33
C PRO A 102 1.53 -11.60 11.95
N ASP A 103 0.75 -11.04 11.02
CA ASP A 103 -0.48 -11.63 10.52
C ASP A 103 -0.62 -11.41 9.00
N VAL A 104 -1.52 -12.15 8.33
CA VAL A 104 -1.74 -12.01 6.89
C VAL A 104 -2.16 -10.58 6.49
N GLU A 105 -2.83 -9.86 7.38
CA GLU A 105 -3.34 -8.50 7.17
C GLU A 105 -2.50 -7.41 7.85
N VAL A 106 -1.49 -7.78 8.65
CA VAL A 106 -0.76 -6.85 9.55
C VAL A 106 0.74 -6.85 9.26
N TYR A 107 1.31 -5.66 9.09
CA TYR A 107 2.73 -5.42 8.84
C TYR A 107 3.26 -4.45 9.89
N LEU A 108 4.40 -4.80 10.49
CA LEU A 108 5.19 -3.87 11.29
C LEU A 108 6.23 -3.23 10.38
N CYS A 109 6.23 -1.91 10.35
CA CYS A 109 7.08 -1.14 9.47
C CYS A 109 8.03 -0.25 10.28
N ARG A 110 9.22 0.01 9.74
CA ARG A 110 10.14 1.05 10.23
C ARG A 110 10.31 2.10 9.15
N ARG A 111 10.63 3.33 9.55
CA ARG A 111 11.06 4.36 8.59
C ARG A 111 12.35 3.93 7.91
N ALA A 112 12.42 4.10 6.60
CA ALA A 112 13.59 3.88 5.78
C ALA A 112 14.04 5.19 5.13
N PRO A 113 15.30 5.27 4.65
CA PRO A 113 15.70 6.32 3.71
C PRO A 113 14.77 6.31 2.48
N PRO A 114 14.47 7.49 1.89
CA PRO A 114 13.80 7.55 0.59
C PRO A 114 14.56 6.74 -0.47
N LEU A 115 13.81 6.11 -1.38
CA LEU A 115 14.35 5.41 -2.56
C LEU A 115 14.95 6.39 -3.57
#